data_AF-A0A8B6GSQ1-F1
#
_entry.id   AF-A0A8B6GSQ1-F1
#
_cell.length_a   1.000
_cell.length_b   1.000
_cell.length_c   1.000
_cell.angle_alpha   90.00
_cell.angle_beta   90.00
_cell.angle_gamma   90.00
#
_symmetry.space_group_name_H-M   'P 1'
#
loop_
_entity.id
_entity.type
_entity.pdbx_description
1 polymer ?
#
loop_
_entity_poly.entity_id
_entity_poly.type
_entity_poly.pdbx_seq_one_letter_code
_entity_poly.pdbx_strand_id
1 'polypeptide(L)'
;MKTDPGNLLPTQNGGNCLKLSKRDRCPLAGDRRNNEAPNLGLNHLLFVREHNRLSMKLHELNPCWSNEKVFQETRRIIIAQVQHITYNHFLPLVVDHDTMGRYNLYSKTNGFDHVYDDSVDASILNSFGIAPWRYGHSQIMAEQSELKDDYKTLFKHKIEDNLQSPHLWQRSYGKHVTSLSRWLATEPALKIDNFLVEGIRDKLFFITTPPGSDLYSLNIQRGRDQGVPAYNEWRKFCGLRKYRSFDDFEKFGSNLAAGYETVDDVDLFIGGLLEEGENGSVGPTFSCIIGIQFQRFKVGDRYWYESADPDFAFTKDQLNSIKSASSLSKIYCTNFGLNEIQDDIFKIPCSKNSLSYCRDLPDLDLYLWKDKTCAWTTHPSGSCNDPIDC
;
A
#
# COMPACT_ATOMS: atom_id res chain seq x y z
N MET A 1 15.67 -6.73 -6.45
CA MET A 1 16.56 -5.57 -6.19
C MET A 1 17.36 -5.90 -4.93
N LYS A 2 18.70 -5.92 -5.00
CA LYS A 2 19.51 -6.28 -3.83
C LYS A 2 19.50 -5.13 -2.81
N THR A 3 19.26 -5.45 -1.55
CA THR A 3 19.42 -4.48 -0.44
C THR A 3 20.89 -4.13 -0.26
N ASP A 4 21.15 -3.01 0.40
CA ASP A 4 22.51 -2.65 0.83
C ASP A 4 23.01 -3.60 1.96
N PRO A 5 24.27 -3.49 2.41
CA PRO A 5 24.81 -4.30 3.50
C PRO A 5 24.07 -4.16 4.84
N GLY A 6 23.31 -3.07 5.04
CA GLY A 6 22.44 -2.87 6.21
C GLY A 6 21.04 -3.45 6.05
N ASN A 7 20.80 -4.23 4.99
CA ASN A 7 19.48 -4.73 4.61
C ASN A 7 18.47 -3.58 4.40
N LEU A 8 18.93 -2.43 3.87
CA LEU A 8 18.12 -1.27 3.50
C LEU A 8 17.95 -1.19 1.98
N LEU A 9 17.07 -0.31 1.51
CA LEU A 9 16.91 -0.04 0.09
C LEU A 9 18.25 0.42 -0.52
N PRO A 10 18.59 -0.02 -1.74
CA PRO A 10 19.77 0.49 -2.42
C PRO A 10 19.63 1.97 -2.70
N THR A 11 20.74 2.63 -3.02
CA THR A 11 20.80 4.09 -3.12
C THR A 11 20.96 4.55 -4.56
N GLN A 12 20.34 5.66 -4.94
CA GLN A 12 20.52 6.28 -6.25
C GLN A 12 21.56 7.41 -6.20
N ASN A 13 22.55 7.40 -7.11
CA ASN A 13 23.42 8.54 -7.34
C ASN A 13 22.58 9.71 -7.90
N GLY A 14 22.63 10.88 -7.24
CA GLY A 14 21.83 12.04 -7.65
C GLY A 14 20.33 11.96 -7.31
N GLY A 15 19.91 11.03 -6.44
CA GLY A 15 18.52 10.99 -5.98
C GLY A 15 18.12 12.26 -5.22
N ASN A 16 16.89 12.74 -5.46
CA ASN A 16 16.32 13.91 -4.78
C ASN A 16 15.62 13.45 -3.48
N CYS A 17 16.31 13.58 -2.36
CA CYS A 17 15.73 13.42 -1.01
C CYS A 17 16.39 14.39 -0.03
N LEU A 18 15.66 14.76 1.02
CA LEU A 18 16.17 15.55 2.13
C LEU A 18 17.04 14.66 3.04
N LYS A 19 18.32 15.00 3.15
CA LYS A 19 19.28 14.32 4.03
C LYS A 19 19.42 15.12 5.32
N LEU A 20 18.95 14.58 6.44
CA LEU A 20 19.08 15.20 7.76
C LEU A 20 20.41 14.83 8.44
N SER A 21 21.14 13.85 7.90
CA SER A 21 22.48 13.45 8.32
C SER A 21 23.40 13.19 7.14
N LYS A 22 24.72 13.36 7.33
CA LYS A 22 25.76 13.00 6.34
C LYS A 22 25.73 11.51 5.95
N ARG A 23 25.17 10.66 6.83
CA ARG A 23 25.02 9.22 6.59
C ARG A 23 23.80 8.87 5.76
N ASP A 24 22.83 9.77 5.66
CA ASP A 24 21.61 9.50 4.89
C ASP A 24 21.95 9.35 3.41
N ARG A 25 21.22 8.46 2.74
CA ARG A 25 21.36 8.16 1.32
C ARG A 25 19.99 8.12 0.70
N CYS A 26 19.84 8.65 -0.51
CA CYS A 26 18.54 8.62 -1.17
C CYS A 26 18.26 7.22 -1.70
N PRO A 27 17.22 6.53 -1.19
CA PRO A 27 16.79 5.22 -1.65
C PRO A 27 16.36 5.23 -3.11
N LEU A 28 16.61 4.11 -3.77
CA LEU A 28 16.10 3.74 -5.07
C LEU A 28 15.01 2.68 -4.88
N ALA A 29 13.87 2.89 -5.53
CA ALA A 29 12.76 1.94 -5.57
C ALA A 29 12.06 2.00 -6.94
N GLY A 30 11.08 1.12 -7.15
CA GLY A 30 10.28 1.11 -8.38
C GLY A 30 9.41 2.37 -8.58
N ASP A 31 9.11 3.11 -7.51
CA ASP A 31 8.43 4.41 -7.57
C ASP A 31 9.36 5.53 -7.07
N ARG A 32 9.40 6.64 -7.80
CA ARG A 32 10.28 7.79 -7.48
C ARG A 32 9.88 8.56 -6.22
N ARG A 33 8.65 8.40 -5.74
CA ARG A 33 8.09 9.08 -4.55
C ARG A 33 8.39 8.32 -3.27
N ASN A 34 9.19 7.26 -3.29
CA ASN A 34 9.51 6.44 -2.12
C ASN A 34 10.05 7.22 -0.90
N ASN A 35 10.52 8.46 -1.10
CA ASN A 35 11.02 9.33 -0.03
C ASN A 35 10.01 10.36 0.47
N GLU A 36 8.83 10.48 -0.14
CA GLU A 36 7.87 11.54 0.16
C GLU A 36 7.53 11.62 1.65
N ALA A 37 7.36 10.46 2.30
CA ALA A 37 7.31 10.33 3.75
C ALA A 37 8.06 9.08 4.24
N PRO A 38 8.63 9.09 5.46
CA PRO A 38 9.36 7.95 6.02
C PRO A 38 8.58 6.62 6.04
N ASN A 39 7.29 6.64 6.37
CA ASN A 39 6.43 5.45 6.39
C ASN A 39 6.15 4.89 4.99
N LEU A 40 6.18 5.71 3.93
CA LEU A 40 6.12 5.23 2.56
C LEU A 40 7.42 4.48 2.20
N GLY A 41 8.58 5.08 2.49
CA GLY A 41 9.88 4.44 2.28
C GLY A 41 10.04 3.14 3.06
N LEU A 42 9.50 3.08 4.28
CA LEU A 42 9.43 1.87 5.09
C LEU A 42 8.66 0.75 4.37
N ASN A 43 7.50 1.03 3.78
CA ASN A 43 6.74 0.01 3.03
C ASN A 43 7.42 -0.41 1.73
N HIS A 44 8.16 0.48 1.06
CA HIS A 44 9.04 0.06 -0.04
C HIS A 44 10.12 -0.91 0.43
N LEU A 45 10.75 -0.64 1.57
CA LEU A 45 11.73 -1.55 2.17
C LEU A 45 11.11 -2.90 2.52
N LEU A 46 9.88 -2.91 3.07
CA LEU A 46 9.15 -4.13 3.41
C LEU A 46 9.09 -5.10 2.24
N PHE A 47 8.58 -4.66 1.09
CA PHE A 47 8.38 -5.55 -0.06
C PHE A 47 9.69 -5.92 -0.77
N VAL A 48 10.73 -5.10 -0.67
CA VAL A 48 12.08 -5.50 -1.14
C VAL A 48 12.66 -6.59 -0.24
N ARG A 49 12.49 -6.49 1.08
CA ARG A 49 12.91 -7.55 2.01
C ARG A 49 12.12 -8.83 1.81
N GLU A 50 10.80 -8.72 1.63
CA GLU A 50 9.95 -9.89 1.38
C GLU A 50 10.33 -10.58 0.07
N HIS A 51 10.57 -9.82 -1.00
CA HIS A 51 11.08 -10.37 -2.26
C HIS A 51 12.39 -11.13 -2.05
N ASN A 52 13.38 -10.52 -1.38
CA ASN A 52 14.68 -11.18 -1.17
C ASN A 52 14.55 -12.44 -0.31
N ARG A 53 13.71 -12.42 0.73
CA ARG A 53 13.43 -13.58 1.59
C ARG A 53 12.84 -14.74 0.79
N LEU A 54 11.82 -14.45 -0.01
CA LEU A 54 11.16 -15.44 -0.86
C LEU A 54 12.12 -15.97 -1.94
N SER A 55 12.89 -15.10 -2.59
CA SER A 55 13.83 -15.49 -3.65
C SER A 55 14.94 -16.41 -3.14
N MET A 56 15.47 -16.15 -1.93
CA MET A 56 16.49 -17.01 -1.32
C MET A 56 15.94 -18.42 -1.08
N LYS A 57 14.74 -18.52 -0.48
CA LYS A 57 14.09 -19.81 -0.23
C LYS A 57 13.74 -20.56 -1.51
N LEU A 58 13.25 -19.86 -2.55
CA LEU A 58 12.94 -20.47 -3.83
C LEU A 58 14.21 -20.98 -4.54
N HIS A 59 15.32 -20.25 -4.43
CA HIS A 59 16.60 -20.70 -4.97
C HIS A 59 17.13 -21.95 -4.25
N GLU A 60 17.02 -21.99 -2.91
CA GLU A 60 17.38 -23.18 -2.11
C GLU A 60 16.51 -24.40 -2.44
N LEU A 61 15.21 -24.20 -2.61
CA LEU A 61 14.27 -25.27 -2.96
C LEU A 61 14.46 -25.79 -4.37
N ASN A 62 14.90 -24.91 -5.29
CA ASN A 62 15.03 -25.18 -6.72
C ASN A 62 16.42 -24.82 -7.25
N PRO A 63 17.48 -25.58 -6.91
CA PRO A 63 18.85 -25.25 -7.32
C PRO A 63 19.06 -25.19 -8.84
N CYS A 64 18.19 -25.85 -9.61
CA CYS A 64 18.24 -25.87 -11.06
C CYS A 64 17.59 -24.65 -11.74
N TRP A 65 16.88 -23.80 -10.98
CA TRP A 65 16.28 -22.58 -11.54
C TRP A 65 17.34 -21.51 -11.80
N SER A 66 17.24 -20.84 -12.95
CA SER A 66 18.05 -19.66 -13.24
C SER A 66 17.64 -18.49 -12.34
N ASN A 67 18.56 -17.52 -12.17
CA ASN A 67 18.27 -16.29 -11.42
C ASN A 67 17.04 -15.54 -11.96
N GLU A 68 16.83 -15.56 -13.29
CA GLU A 68 15.66 -14.93 -13.92
C GLU A 68 14.36 -15.64 -13.52
N LYS A 69 14.35 -16.99 -13.52
CA LYS A 69 13.17 -17.75 -13.10
C LYS A 69 12.85 -17.51 -11.63
N VAL A 70 13.85 -17.51 -10.75
CA VAL A 70 13.67 -17.18 -9.32
C VAL A 70 13.10 -15.76 -9.17
N PHE A 71 13.64 -14.79 -9.91
CA PHE A 71 13.15 -13.41 -9.84
C PHE A 71 11.68 -13.28 -10.27
N GLN A 72 11.30 -13.84 -11.41
CA GLN A 72 9.93 -13.72 -11.92
C GLN A 72 8.92 -14.49 -11.07
N GLU A 73 9.24 -15.69 -10.60
CA GLU A 73 8.35 -16.44 -9.69
C GLU A 73 8.18 -15.70 -8.36
N THR A 74 9.26 -15.16 -7.81
CA THR A 74 9.19 -14.34 -6.59
C THR A 74 8.34 -13.09 -6.82
N ARG A 75 8.57 -12.36 -7.91
CA ARG A 75 7.80 -11.16 -8.27
C ARG A 75 6.31 -11.48 -8.40
N ARG A 76 5.98 -12.62 -9.01
CA ARG A 76 4.60 -13.08 -9.17
C ARG A 76 3.93 -13.38 -7.83
N ILE A 77 4.64 -14.00 -6.87
CA ILE A 77 4.13 -14.20 -5.50
C ILE A 77 3.87 -12.85 -4.81
N ILE A 78 4.81 -11.90 -4.90
CA ILE A 78 4.63 -10.55 -4.31
C ILE A 78 3.41 -9.84 -4.89
N ILE A 79 3.22 -9.90 -6.21
CA ILE A 79 2.04 -9.32 -6.88
C ILE A 79 0.75 -9.95 -6.31
N ALA A 80 0.72 -11.27 -6.18
CA ALA A 80 -0.42 -11.99 -5.62
C ALA A 80 -0.69 -11.62 -4.15
N GLN A 81 0.35 -11.50 -3.32
CA GLN A 81 0.22 -11.02 -1.93
C GLN A 81 -0.38 -9.61 -1.90
N VAL A 82 0.13 -8.68 -2.71
CA VAL A 82 -0.37 -7.29 -2.77
C VAL A 82 -1.83 -7.27 -3.23
N GLN A 83 -2.17 -7.94 -4.34
CA GLN A 83 -3.55 -8.01 -4.83
C GLN A 83 -4.50 -8.62 -3.79
N HIS A 84 -4.10 -9.74 -3.16
CA HIS A 84 -4.92 -10.39 -2.14
C HIS A 84 -5.17 -9.49 -0.93
N ILE A 85 -4.12 -8.87 -0.37
CA ILE A 85 -4.21 -7.97 0.78
C ILE A 85 -5.07 -6.74 0.42
N THR A 86 -4.85 -6.15 -0.75
CA THR A 86 -5.60 -4.96 -1.18
C THR A 86 -7.09 -5.25 -1.27
N TYR A 87 -7.52 -6.34 -1.89
CA TYR A 87 -8.95 -6.60 -2.11
C TYR A 87 -9.67 -7.24 -0.92
N ASN A 88 -8.96 -7.93 -0.02
CA ASN A 88 -9.60 -8.66 1.08
C ASN A 88 -9.43 -7.99 2.44
N HIS A 89 -8.35 -7.25 2.66
CA HIS A 89 -8.08 -6.65 3.97
C HIS A 89 -8.26 -5.14 3.93
N PHE A 90 -7.79 -4.47 2.88
CA PHE A 90 -7.83 -3.01 2.78
C PHE A 90 -9.14 -2.49 2.19
N LEU A 91 -9.49 -2.88 0.97
CA LEU A 91 -10.60 -2.32 0.21
C LEU A 91 -11.97 -2.44 0.90
N PRO A 92 -12.32 -3.55 1.59
CA PRO A 92 -13.57 -3.64 2.36
C PRO A 92 -13.66 -2.65 3.54
N LEU A 93 -12.56 -2.04 3.97
CA LEU A 93 -12.55 -0.98 4.98
C LEU A 93 -12.70 0.40 4.33
N VAL A 94 -12.32 0.53 3.06
CA VAL A 94 -12.38 1.79 2.32
C VAL A 94 -13.79 2.01 1.79
N VAL A 95 -14.28 1.06 1.00
CA VAL A 95 -15.63 1.12 0.40
C VAL A 95 -16.55 0.17 1.15
N ASP A 96 -17.83 0.55 1.23
CA ASP A 96 -18.85 -0.23 1.92
C ASP A 96 -19.07 -1.63 1.29
N HIS A 97 -19.63 -2.54 2.09
CA HIS A 97 -19.94 -3.91 1.68
C HIS A 97 -20.86 -3.98 0.45
N ASP A 98 -21.78 -3.02 0.30
CA ASP A 98 -22.69 -2.94 -0.84
C ASP A 98 -21.92 -2.65 -2.13
N THR A 99 -20.95 -1.74 -2.09
CA THR A 99 -20.05 -1.40 -3.19
C THR A 99 -19.14 -2.57 -3.52
N MET A 100 -18.57 -3.24 -2.52
CA MET A 100 -17.78 -4.47 -2.72
C MET A 100 -18.58 -5.54 -3.47
N GLY A 101 -19.85 -5.75 -3.09
CA GLY A 101 -20.76 -6.69 -3.75
C GLY A 101 -21.16 -6.25 -5.15
N ARG A 102 -21.61 -4.99 -5.30
CA ARG A 102 -22.06 -4.40 -6.58
C ARG A 102 -21.02 -4.53 -7.69
N TYR A 103 -19.76 -4.36 -7.35
CA TYR A 103 -18.65 -4.40 -8.29
C TYR A 103 -17.88 -5.73 -8.30
N ASN A 104 -18.38 -6.77 -7.61
CA ASN A 104 -17.77 -8.10 -7.53
C ASN A 104 -16.28 -8.07 -7.10
N LEU A 105 -15.98 -7.25 -6.09
CA LEU A 105 -14.60 -6.99 -5.66
C LEU A 105 -14.06 -8.03 -4.68
N TYR A 106 -14.93 -8.83 -4.04
CA TYR A 106 -14.47 -9.92 -3.19
C TYR A 106 -13.70 -10.98 -3.99
N SER A 107 -12.63 -11.49 -3.39
CA SER A 107 -11.96 -12.70 -3.86
C SER A 107 -12.81 -13.94 -3.57
N LYS A 108 -12.62 -15.00 -4.35
CA LYS A 108 -13.16 -16.32 -4.02
C LYS A 108 -12.45 -16.89 -2.79
N THR A 109 -13.17 -17.54 -1.89
CA THR A 109 -12.59 -18.14 -0.68
C THR A 109 -11.51 -19.18 -1.00
N ASN A 110 -11.64 -19.92 -2.11
CA ASN A 110 -10.67 -20.91 -2.55
C ASN A 110 -10.59 -20.98 -4.07
N GLY A 111 -9.48 -21.52 -4.59
CA GLY A 111 -9.30 -21.78 -6.01
C GLY A 111 -9.34 -20.53 -6.89
N PHE A 112 -9.63 -20.75 -8.17
CA PHE A 112 -9.56 -19.75 -9.22
C PHE A 112 -10.80 -18.86 -9.31
N ASP A 113 -10.66 -17.73 -10.01
CA ASP A 113 -11.74 -16.86 -10.46
C ASP A 113 -11.61 -16.60 -11.97
N HIS A 114 -12.75 -16.55 -12.67
CA HIS A 114 -12.81 -16.40 -14.13
C HIS A 114 -13.37 -15.03 -14.50
N VAL A 115 -12.72 -13.98 -14.00
CA VAL A 115 -13.19 -12.59 -14.13
C VAL A 115 -12.56 -11.83 -15.28
N TYR A 116 -11.50 -12.35 -15.91
CA TYR A 116 -10.78 -11.59 -16.93
C TYR A 116 -11.65 -11.32 -18.17
N ASP A 117 -11.69 -10.07 -18.61
CA ASP A 117 -12.35 -9.61 -19.83
C ASP A 117 -11.43 -8.63 -20.56
N ASP A 118 -10.99 -9.01 -21.77
CA ASP A 118 -10.05 -8.22 -22.58
C ASP A 118 -10.67 -6.96 -23.20
N SER A 119 -12.00 -6.82 -23.13
CA SER A 119 -12.71 -5.60 -23.53
C SER A 119 -12.70 -4.51 -22.45
N VAL A 120 -12.27 -4.84 -21.22
CA VAL A 120 -12.23 -3.89 -20.09
C VAL A 120 -10.95 -3.07 -20.10
N ASP A 121 -11.12 -1.75 -20.17
CA ASP A 121 -10.02 -0.80 -20.02
C ASP A 121 -9.56 -0.69 -18.56
N ALA A 122 -8.42 -1.33 -18.26
CA ALA A 122 -7.76 -1.31 -16.96
C ALA A 122 -6.99 -0.02 -16.65
N SER A 123 -7.03 0.99 -17.54
CA SER A 123 -6.38 2.28 -17.29
C SER A 123 -6.94 2.99 -16.05
N ILE A 124 -6.11 3.85 -15.46
CA ILE A 124 -6.51 4.64 -14.30
C ILE A 124 -7.40 5.77 -14.79
N LEU A 125 -8.62 5.84 -14.26
CA LEU A 125 -9.54 6.95 -14.44
C LEU A 125 -8.89 8.23 -13.90
N ASN A 126 -8.92 9.30 -14.71
CA ASN A 126 -8.41 10.60 -14.30
C ASN A 126 -9.07 11.05 -12.97
N SER A 127 -10.40 10.94 -12.88
CA SER A 127 -11.13 11.30 -11.64
C SER A 127 -10.65 10.51 -10.43
N PHE A 128 -10.45 9.20 -10.55
CA PHE A 128 -9.96 8.33 -9.46
C PHE A 128 -8.63 8.84 -8.88
N GLY A 129 -7.62 9.07 -9.72
CA GLY A 129 -6.29 9.48 -9.27
C GLY A 129 -6.21 10.92 -8.78
N ILE A 130 -7.15 11.78 -9.18
CA ILE A 130 -7.14 13.21 -8.85
C ILE A 130 -7.96 13.53 -7.60
N ALA A 131 -9.04 12.80 -7.31
CA ALA A 131 -9.90 13.10 -6.16
C ALA A 131 -10.11 11.90 -5.21
N PRO A 132 -10.88 10.84 -5.52
CA PRO A 132 -11.19 9.78 -4.56
C PRO A 132 -9.93 9.13 -3.98
N TRP A 133 -8.91 8.80 -4.77
CA TRP A 133 -7.69 8.15 -4.28
C TRP A 133 -6.75 9.08 -3.49
N ARG A 134 -7.20 10.29 -3.17
CA ARG A 134 -6.54 11.26 -2.28
C ARG A 134 -7.26 11.44 -0.95
N TYR A 135 -8.35 10.69 -0.69
CA TYR A 135 -9.09 10.74 0.56
C TYR A 135 -8.17 10.55 1.78
N GLY A 136 -7.15 9.69 1.64
CA GLY A 136 -6.15 9.40 2.66
C GLY A 136 -5.32 10.60 3.12
N HIS A 137 -5.32 11.73 2.40
CA HIS A 137 -4.64 12.95 2.88
C HIS A 137 -5.24 13.49 4.18
N SER A 138 -6.55 13.33 4.39
CA SER A 138 -7.23 13.70 5.65
C SER A 138 -6.89 12.75 6.82
N GLN A 139 -6.42 11.54 6.51
CA GLN A 139 -6.05 10.53 7.50
C GLN A 139 -4.62 10.69 8.03
N ILE A 140 -3.83 11.58 7.44
CA ILE A 140 -2.42 11.79 7.79
C ILE A 140 -2.30 12.42 9.17
N MET A 141 -1.53 11.77 10.04
CA MET A 141 -1.26 12.24 11.39
C MET A 141 -0.21 13.37 11.42
N ALA A 142 -0.31 14.24 12.42
CA ALA A 142 0.65 15.34 12.61
C ALA A 142 2.03 14.85 13.09
N GLU A 143 2.10 13.66 13.70
CA GLU A 143 3.31 13.10 14.28
C GLU A 143 3.56 11.67 13.78
N GLN A 144 4.83 11.35 13.56
CA GLN A 144 5.35 10.02 13.34
C GLN A 144 6.05 9.55 14.62
N SER A 145 5.69 8.37 15.13
CA SER A 145 6.23 7.88 16.39
C SER A 145 7.14 6.67 16.21
N GLU A 146 8.07 6.49 17.14
CA GLU A 146 8.83 5.26 17.30
C GLU A 146 8.40 4.59 18.60
N LEU A 147 8.04 3.31 18.52
CA LEU A 147 7.57 2.57 19.69
C LEU A 147 8.59 1.51 20.15
N LYS A 148 8.63 1.29 21.47
CA LYS A 148 9.37 0.19 22.12
C LYS A 148 8.71 -1.16 21.82
N ASP A 149 9.34 -2.22 22.30
CA ASP A 149 8.82 -3.59 22.16
C ASP A 149 7.50 -3.80 22.91
N ASP A 150 7.24 -3.02 23.97
CA ASP A 150 5.97 -2.98 24.70
C ASP A 150 4.97 -1.96 24.13
N TYR A 151 5.17 -1.52 22.89
CA TYR A 151 4.35 -0.55 22.17
C TYR A 151 4.23 0.84 22.83
N LYS A 152 5.03 1.13 23.87
CA LYS A 152 5.10 2.48 24.44
C LYS A 152 5.91 3.41 23.55
N THR A 153 5.45 4.65 23.42
CA THR A 153 6.15 5.70 22.68
C THR A 153 7.56 5.93 23.23
N LEU A 154 8.54 5.89 22.33
CA LEU A 154 9.93 6.23 22.59
C LEU A 154 10.23 7.66 22.14
N PHE A 155 9.90 7.97 20.88
CA PHE A 155 10.09 9.29 20.28
C PHE A 155 8.87 9.67 19.44
N LYS A 156 8.67 10.97 19.28
CA LYS A 156 7.68 11.59 18.38
C LYS A 156 8.39 12.59 17.50
N HIS A 157 8.03 12.60 16.22
CA HIS A 157 8.58 13.47 15.20
C HIS A 157 7.44 14.16 14.50
N LYS A 158 7.54 15.47 14.30
CA LYS A 158 6.55 16.18 13.48
C LYS A 158 6.69 15.72 12.03
N ILE A 159 5.55 15.60 11.34
CA ILE A 159 5.58 15.12 9.96
C ILE A 159 6.35 16.08 9.05
N GLU A 160 6.17 17.39 9.21
CA GLU A 160 6.80 18.40 8.36
C GLU A 160 8.34 18.36 8.39
N ASP A 161 8.92 17.91 9.51
CA ASP A 161 10.37 17.85 9.68
C ASP A 161 11.02 16.67 8.93
N ASN A 162 10.21 15.72 8.46
CA ASN A 162 10.68 14.44 7.92
C ASN A 162 10.19 14.14 6.51
N LEU A 163 9.32 14.99 5.94
CA LEU A 163 8.91 14.86 4.55
C LEU A 163 10.12 14.90 3.60
N GLN A 164 10.04 14.12 2.51
CA GLN A 164 11.12 13.93 1.54
C GLN A 164 12.39 13.29 2.12
N SER A 165 12.39 12.82 3.37
CA SER A 165 13.56 12.27 4.04
C SER A 165 13.43 10.78 4.37
N PRO A 166 14.46 9.96 4.09
CA PRO A 166 14.53 8.58 4.56
C PRO A 166 15.07 8.46 6.00
N HIS A 167 15.37 9.59 6.66
CA HIS A 167 16.20 9.63 7.87
C HIS A 167 15.68 8.74 9.00
N LEU A 168 14.37 8.79 9.30
CA LEU A 168 13.82 8.07 10.45
C LEU A 168 14.08 6.56 10.39
N TRP A 169 13.99 5.94 9.21
CA TRP A 169 14.20 4.50 9.07
C TRP A 169 15.64 4.12 8.65
N GLN A 170 16.43 5.04 8.07
CA GLN A 170 17.84 4.76 7.73
C GLN A 170 18.81 4.93 8.90
N ARG A 171 18.53 5.87 9.81
CA ARG A 171 19.46 6.21 10.89
C ARG A 171 19.79 4.99 11.74
N SER A 172 20.99 5.01 12.34
CA SER A 172 21.51 3.88 13.10
C SER A 172 21.52 2.54 12.33
N TYR A 173 21.74 2.58 11.02
CA TYR A 173 21.80 1.38 10.14
C TYR A 173 20.52 0.56 10.17
N GLY A 174 19.35 1.21 10.10
CA GLY A 174 18.07 0.50 10.04
C GLY A 174 17.52 0.00 11.37
N LYS A 175 18.20 0.28 12.50
CA LYS A 175 17.75 -0.18 13.83
C LYS A 175 16.38 0.34 14.26
N HIS A 176 15.87 1.39 13.62
CA HIS A 176 14.57 2.00 13.93
C HIS A 176 13.44 1.57 12.98
N VAL A 177 13.72 0.68 12.02
CA VAL A 177 12.70 0.10 11.13
C VAL A 177 11.60 -0.56 11.96
N THR A 178 11.98 -1.35 12.96
CA THR A 178 11.04 -2.06 13.83
C THR A 178 10.20 -1.10 14.68
N SER A 179 10.81 -0.07 15.28
CA SER A 179 10.11 0.90 16.13
C SER A 179 9.08 1.73 15.37
N LEU A 180 9.40 2.16 14.14
CA LEU A 180 8.46 2.86 13.25
C LEU A 180 7.33 1.94 12.76
N SER A 181 7.65 0.67 12.46
CA SER A 181 6.64 -0.28 11.98
C SER A 181 5.56 -0.56 13.02
N ARG A 182 5.90 -0.55 14.32
CA ARG A 182 4.94 -0.67 15.42
C ARG A 182 3.96 0.49 15.44
N TRP A 183 4.46 1.73 15.32
CA TRP A 183 3.59 2.91 15.26
C TRP A 183 2.64 2.82 14.08
N LEU A 184 3.15 2.51 12.88
CA LEU A 184 2.32 2.41 11.69
C LEU A 184 1.26 1.30 11.81
N ALA A 185 1.56 0.24 12.57
CA ALA A 185 0.62 -0.84 12.83
C ALA A 185 -0.46 -0.45 13.85
N THR A 186 -0.15 0.31 14.89
CA THR A 186 -1.07 0.46 16.05
C THR A 186 -1.69 1.83 16.22
N GLU A 187 -1.16 2.85 15.55
CA GLU A 187 -1.70 4.20 15.67
C GLU A 187 -2.98 4.37 14.84
N PRO A 188 -4.07 4.89 15.42
CA PRO A 188 -5.29 5.17 14.67
C PRO A 188 -5.05 6.27 13.63
N ALA A 189 -5.50 6.00 12.39
CA ALA A 189 -5.62 7.04 11.37
C ALA A 189 -6.60 8.15 11.80
N LEU A 190 -6.40 9.38 11.31
CA LEU A 190 -7.37 10.45 11.53
C LEU A 190 -8.69 10.17 10.79
N LYS A 191 -9.78 10.80 11.27
CA LYS A 191 -11.08 10.75 10.61
C LYS A 191 -10.97 11.37 9.21
N ILE A 192 -11.69 10.80 8.24
CA ILE A 192 -11.84 11.43 6.93
C ILE A 192 -12.81 12.59 7.07
N ASP A 193 -12.28 13.79 6.82
CA ASP A 193 -13.02 15.04 6.82
C ASP A 193 -12.29 16.08 5.94
N ASN A 194 -12.73 17.33 6.02
CA ASN A 194 -12.16 18.45 5.28
C ASN A 194 -10.97 19.13 5.99
N PHE A 195 -10.37 18.51 7.01
CA PHE A 195 -9.23 19.03 7.72
C PHE A 195 -7.96 18.24 7.40
N LEU A 196 -6.88 18.97 7.14
CA LEU A 196 -5.53 18.43 7.02
C LEU A 196 -4.67 19.03 8.13
N VAL A 197 -3.75 18.22 8.65
CA VAL A 197 -2.79 18.68 9.66
C VAL A 197 -1.86 19.76 9.10
N GLU A 198 -1.42 20.68 9.95
CA GLU A 198 -0.57 21.83 9.59
C GLU A 198 0.65 21.42 8.74
N GLY A 199 1.26 20.27 9.07
CA GLY A 199 2.47 19.80 8.40
C GLY A 199 2.33 19.54 6.89
N ILE A 200 1.12 19.28 6.41
CA ILE A 200 0.81 19.09 4.97
C ILE A 200 -0.09 20.19 4.40
N ARG A 201 -0.77 20.97 5.25
CA ARG A 201 -1.61 22.10 4.84
C ARG A 201 -0.83 23.41 4.70
N ASP A 202 0.10 23.69 5.60
CA ASP A 202 0.83 24.98 5.61
C ASP A 202 2.33 24.79 5.35
N LYS A 203 2.85 23.59 5.64
CA LYS A 203 4.29 23.30 5.66
C LYS A 203 4.70 22.15 4.74
N LEU A 204 3.89 21.80 3.73
CA LEU A 204 4.25 20.72 2.81
C LEU A 204 5.60 21.03 2.16
N PHE A 205 6.59 20.15 2.39
CA PHE A 205 7.96 20.27 1.87
C PHE A 205 8.67 21.60 2.18
N PHE A 206 8.34 22.26 3.29
CA PHE A 206 8.86 23.59 3.62
C PHE A 206 10.39 23.65 3.72
N ILE A 207 11.06 22.56 4.11
CA ILE A 207 12.53 22.49 4.23
C ILE A 207 13.19 22.58 2.85
N THR A 208 12.65 21.89 1.86
CA THR A 208 13.21 21.82 0.50
C THR A 208 12.65 22.90 -0.42
N THR A 209 11.48 23.46 -0.10
CA THR A 209 10.79 24.45 -0.92
C THR A 209 10.10 25.50 -0.03
N PRO A 210 10.85 26.44 0.58
CA PRO A 210 10.28 27.54 1.35
C PRO A 210 9.39 28.44 0.47
N PRO A 211 8.26 28.97 0.98
CA PRO A 211 7.78 28.91 2.37
C PRO A 211 7.05 27.60 2.76
N GLY A 212 6.95 26.63 1.86
CA GLY A 212 6.05 25.46 1.98
C GLY A 212 4.93 25.52 0.94
N SER A 213 4.11 24.48 0.90
CA SER A 213 2.92 24.42 0.06
C SER A 213 1.73 23.88 0.84
N ASP A 214 0.54 24.04 0.27
CA ASP A 214 -0.71 23.52 0.82
C ASP A 214 -1.21 22.34 -0.01
N LEU A 215 -1.13 21.13 0.56
CA LEU A 215 -1.59 19.92 -0.11
C LEU A 215 -3.10 19.96 -0.43
N TYR A 216 -3.90 20.57 0.44
CA TYR A 216 -5.35 20.70 0.23
C TYR A 216 -5.64 21.56 -0.99
N SER A 217 -5.06 22.77 -1.02
CA SER A 217 -5.17 23.69 -2.15
C SER A 217 -4.59 23.09 -3.45
N LEU A 218 -3.50 22.33 -3.36
CA LEU A 218 -2.93 21.60 -4.50
C LEU A 218 -3.87 20.52 -5.04
N ASN A 219 -4.64 19.83 -4.19
CA ASN A 219 -5.63 18.84 -4.65
C ASN A 219 -6.78 19.51 -5.40
N ILE A 220 -7.31 20.61 -4.87
CA ILE A 220 -8.33 21.43 -5.53
C ILE A 220 -7.81 21.91 -6.89
N GLN A 221 -6.65 22.57 -6.90
CA GLN A 221 -6.08 23.12 -8.11
C GLN A 221 -5.76 22.04 -9.14
N ARG A 222 -5.35 20.84 -8.70
CA ARG A 222 -5.10 19.71 -9.60
C ARG A 222 -6.38 19.17 -10.23
N GLY A 223 -7.50 19.14 -9.48
CA GLY A 223 -8.82 18.84 -10.03
C GLY A 223 -9.17 19.72 -11.21
N ARG A 224 -8.96 21.03 -11.05
CA ARG A 224 -9.22 22.06 -12.07
C ARG A 224 -8.27 21.97 -13.25
N ASP A 225 -6.97 21.83 -12.99
CA ASP A 225 -5.92 21.63 -14.00
C ASP A 225 -6.21 20.43 -14.91
N GLN A 226 -6.72 19.33 -14.34
CA GLN A 226 -7.01 18.10 -15.06
C GLN A 226 -8.44 18.04 -15.63
N GLY A 227 -9.22 19.13 -15.51
CA GLY A 227 -10.57 19.22 -16.05
C GLY A 227 -11.55 18.19 -15.45
N VAL A 228 -11.37 17.81 -14.19
CA VAL A 228 -12.27 16.86 -13.52
C VAL A 228 -13.63 17.53 -13.33
N PRO A 229 -14.75 16.93 -13.78
CA PRO A 229 -16.07 17.49 -13.56
C PRO A 229 -16.37 17.70 -12.07
N ALA A 230 -17.20 18.71 -11.79
CA ALA A 230 -17.62 19.04 -10.43
C ALA A 230 -18.34 17.88 -9.74
N TYR A 231 -18.37 17.94 -8.42
CA TYR A 231 -18.92 16.92 -7.53
C TYR A 231 -20.33 16.45 -7.92
N ASN A 232 -21.21 17.39 -8.27
CA ASN A 232 -22.60 17.11 -8.59
C ASN A 232 -22.79 16.30 -9.88
N GLU A 233 -21.85 16.39 -10.83
CA GLU A 233 -21.85 15.56 -12.04
C GLU A 233 -21.46 14.12 -11.71
N TRP A 234 -20.55 13.91 -10.75
CA TRP A 234 -20.21 12.58 -10.26
C TRP A 234 -21.31 11.95 -9.41
N ARG A 235 -22.01 12.74 -8.58
CA ARG A 235 -23.22 12.27 -7.91
C ARG A 235 -24.23 11.75 -8.91
N LYS A 236 -24.52 12.53 -9.96
CA LYS A 236 -25.43 12.12 -11.04
C LYS A 236 -24.94 10.86 -11.76
N PHE A 237 -23.66 10.80 -12.13
CA PHE A 237 -23.05 9.63 -12.78
C PHE A 237 -23.22 8.36 -11.93
N CYS A 238 -23.04 8.48 -10.62
CA CYS A 238 -23.20 7.39 -9.66
C CYS A 238 -24.67 7.11 -9.26
N GLY A 239 -25.66 7.75 -9.92
CA GLY A 239 -27.08 7.58 -9.62
C GLY A 239 -27.53 8.18 -8.29
N LEU A 240 -26.73 9.06 -7.69
CA LEU A 240 -27.02 9.74 -6.43
C LEU A 240 -27.79 11.04 -6.67
N ARG A 241 -28.60 11.46 -5.69
CA ARG A 241 -29.32 12.74 -5.72
C ARG A 241 -28.33 13.91 -5.77
N LYS A 242 -28.37 14.74 -6.81
CA LYS A 242 -27.65 16.03 -6.86
C LYS A 242 -28.03 16.93 -5.68
N TYR A 243 -27.05 17.64 -5.16
CA TYR A 243 -27.29 18.71 -4.19
C TYR A 243 -27.82 19.95 -4.93
N ARG A 244 -28.78 20.64 -4.34
CA ARG A 244 -29.52 21.76 -4.95
C ARG A 244 -29.28 23.08 -4.24
N SER A 245 -28.86 23.05 -2.98
CA SER A 245 -28.42 24.22 -2.23
C SER A 245 -27.29 23.86 -1.29
N PHE A 246 -26.54 24.86 -0.82
CA PHE A 246 -25.46 24.63 0.12
C PHE A 246 -25.94 24.00 1.44
N ASP A 247 -27.23 24.11 1.78
CA ASP A 247 -27.82 23.46 2.95
C ASP A 247 -27.79 21.92 2.86
N ASP A 248 -27.69 21.34 1.66
CA ASP A 248 -27.49 19.89 1.49
C ASP A 248 -26.13 19.41 2.05
N PHE A 249 -25.16 20.32 2.26
CA PHE A 249 -23.89 20.04 2.95
C PHE A 249 -23.96 20.29 4.47
N GLU A 250 -25.15 20.52 5.02
CA GLU A 250 -25.41 20.71 6.44
C GLU A 250 -24.47 21.78 7.04
N LYS A 251 -23.69 21.40 8.06
CA LYS A 251 -22.76 22.28 8.79
C LYS A 251 -21.66 22.91 7.92
N PHE A 252 -21.42 22.40 6.71
CA PHE A 252 -20.39 22.91 5.81
C PHE A 252 -20.94 23.89 4.76
N GLY A 253 -22.27 24.03 4.65
CA GLY A 253 -22.92 24.83 3.61
C GLY A 253 -22.46 26.28 3.59
N SER A 254 -22.38 26.95 4.75
CA SER A 254 -21.96 28.35 4.83
C SER A 254 -20.51 28.57 4.37
N ASN A 255 -19.61 27.63 4.68
CA ASN A 255 -18.21 27.71 4.28
C ASN A 255 -18.06 27.49 2.77
N LEU A 256 -18.83 26.57 2.20
CA LEU A 256 -18.84 26.33 0.75
C LEU A 256 -19.44 27.52 -0.01
N ALA A 257 -20.52 28.12 0.51
CA ALA A 257 -21.14 29.31 -0.08
C ALA A 257 -20.20 30.53 -0.10
N ALA A 258 -19.18 30.57 0.77
CA ALA A 258 -18.15 31.60 0.74
C ALA A 258 -17.08 31.36 -0.34
N GLY A 259 -16.92 30.12 -0.81
CA GLY A 259 -15.88 29.73 -1.77
C GLY A 259 -16.39 29.35 -3.17
N TYR A 260 -17.69 29.07 -3.31
CA TYR A 260 -18.33 28.66 -4.55
C TYR A 260 -19.59 29.49 -4.80
N GLU A 261 -19.86 29.80 -6.08
CA GLU A 261 -21.07 30.53 -6.48
C GLU A 261 -22.31 29.63 -6.38
N THR A 262 -22.19 28.37 -6.82
CA THR A 262 -23.28 27.39 -6.75
C THR A 262 -22.78 26.03 -6.25
N VAL A 263 -23.70 25.17 -5.80
CA VAL A 263 -23.37 23.77 -5.44
C VAL A 263 -22.90 22.93 -6.62
N ASP A 264 -23.20 23.35 -7.85
CA ASP A 264 -22.72 22.69 -9.07
C ASP A 264 -21.25 23.00 -9.37
N ASP A 265 -20.63 23.96 -8.68
CA ASP A 265 -19.21 24.32 -8.84
C ASP A 265 -18.28 23.60 -7.86
N VAL A 266 -18.82 22.90 -6.86
CA VAL A 266 -18.03 22.25 -5.81
C VAL A 266 -17.09 21.21 -6.42
N ASP A 267 -15.78 21.36 -6.17
CA ASP A 267 -14.76 20.43 -6.68
C ASP A 267 -15.00 19.00 -6.15
N LEU A 268 -14.81 17.97 -6.99
CA LEU A 268 -15.06 16.57 -6.60
C LEU A 268 -14.32 16.16 -5.32
N PHE A 269 -13.06 16.60 -5.16
CA PHE A 269 -12.27 16.29 -3.97
C PHE A 269 -12.93 16.81 -2.69
N ILE A 270 -13.47 18.02 -2.73
CA ILE A 270 -14.13 18.65 -1.58
C ILE A 270 -15.46 17.96 -1.29
N GLY A 271 -16.34 17.87 -2.29
CA GLY A 271 -17.66 17.30 -2.10
C GLY A 271 -17.61 15.85 -1.61
N GLY A 272 -16.69 15.03 -2.15
CA GLY A 272 -16.55 13.64 -1.74
C GLY A 272 -15.92 13.44 -0.35
N LEU A 273 -15.01 14.33 0.10
CA LEU A 273 -14.48 14.29 1.47
C LEU A 273 -15.53 14.65 2.53
N LEU A 274 -16.53 15.45 2.16
CA LEU A 274 -17.60 15.88 3.06
C LEU A 274 -18.71 14.84 3.22
N GLU A 275 -18.73 13.80 2.41
CA GLU A 275 -19.66 12.69 2.57
C GLU A 275 -19.17 11.72 3.65
N GLU A 276 -20.06 11.34 4.56
CA GLU A 276 -19.77 10.27 5.53
C GLU A 276 -19.95 8.89 4.89
N GLY A 277 -19.07 7.95 5.23
CA GLY A 277 -19.18 6.56 4.82
C GLY A 277 -20.13 5.77 5.73
N GLU A 278 -21.02 4.98 5.13
CA GLU A 278 -21.86 4.03 5.85
C GLU A 278 -21.22 2.64 5.77
N ASN A 279 -20.59 2.18 6.87
CA ASN A 279 -19.84 0.91 6.92
C ASN A 279 -18.63 0.82 5.97
N GLY A 280 -18.09 1.97 5.58
CA GLY A 280 -16.83 2.14 4.86
C GLY A 280 -16.16 3.45 5.29
N SER A 281 -14.92 3.69 4.86
CA SER A 281 -14.18 4.90 5.22
C SER A 281 -14.63 6.12 4.42
N VAL A 282 -15.09 5.93 3.17
CA VAL A 282 -15.49 7.03 2.29
C VAL A 282 -16.99 7.05 2.02
N GLY A 283 -17.51 8.22 1.67
CA GLY A 283 -18.92 8.38 1.29
C GLY A 283 -19.27 7.81 -0.10
N PRO A 284 -20.57 7.76 -0.44
CA PRO A 284 -21.11 7.03 -1.58
C PRO A 284 -20.54 7.46 -2.95
N THR A 285 -20.22 8.75 -3.15
CA THR A 285 -19.63 9.22 -4.42
C THR A 285 -18.22 8.68 -4.60
N PHE A 286 -17.38 8.74 -3.56
CA PHE A 286 -16.05 8.15 -3.61
C PHE A 286 -16.10 6.62 -3.66
N SER A 287 -16.98 5.96 -2.89
CA SER A 287 -17.21 4.51 -2.97
C SER A 287 -17.54 4.07 -4.40
N CYS A 288 -18.44 4.78 -5.08
CA CYS A 288 -18.79 4.50 -6.47
C CYS A 288 -17.57 4.55 -7.41
N ILE A 289 -16.80 5.65 -7.40
CA ILE A 289 -15.67 5.82 -8.32
C ILE A 289 -14.53 4.85 -8.00
N ILE A 290 -14.23 4.63 -6.71
CA ILE A 290 -13.24 3.65 -6.25
C ILE A 290 -13.67 2.25 -6.68
N GLY A 291 -14.93 1.88 -6.45
CA GLY A 291 -15.47 0.57 -6.83
C GLY A 291 -15.34 0.29 -8.34
N ILE A 292 -15.65 1.27 -9.18
CA ILE A 292 -15.45 1.17 -10.65
C ILE A 292 -13.97 0.94 -10.98
N GLN A 293 -13.07 1.72 -10.38
CA GLN A 293 -11.65 1.59 -10.69
C GLN A 293 -11.07 0.24 -10.26
N PHE A 294 -11.41 -0.25 -9.06
CA PHE A 294 -10.95 -1.55 -8.59
C PHE A 294 -11.57 -2.70 -9.38
N GLN A 295 -12.81 -2.56 -9.85
CA GLN A 295 -13.39 -3.54 -10.77
C GLN A 295 -12.59 -3.62 -12.07
N ARG A 296 -12.21 -2.48 -12.65
CA ARG A 296 -11.36 -2.44 -13.85
C ARG A 296 -9.99 -3.05 -13.62
N PHE A 297 -9.35 -2.78 -12.49
CA PHE A 297 -8.07 -3.40 -12.14
C PHE A 297 -8.18 -4.92 -11.99
N LYS A 298 -9.26 -5.43 -11.41
CA LYS A 298 -9.49 -6.88 -11.23
C LYS A 298 -9.84 -7.57 -12.55
N VAL A 299 -10.79 -7.02 -13.29
CA VAL A 299 -11.39 -7.63 -14.48
C VAL A 299 -10.52 -7.45 -15.73
N GLY A 300 -9.85 -6.30 -15.88
CA GLY A 300 -8.98 -6.04 -17.02
C GLY A 300 -7.54 -6.58 -16.87
N ASP A 301 -7.20 -7.18 -15.74
CA ASP A 301 -5.87 -7.78 -15.51
C ASP A 301 -5.85 -9.26 -15.89
N ARG A 302 -5.23 -9.58 -17.04
CA ARG A 302 -5.02 -10.97 -17.47
C ARG A 302 -4.25 -11.78 -16.42
N TYR A 303 -3.33 -11.13 -15.70
CA TYR A 303 -2.48 -11.73 -14.67
C TYR A 303 -3.07 -11.62 -13.25
N TRP A 304 -4.38 -11.34 -13.12
CA TRP A 304 -5.08 -11.37 -11.83
C TRP A 304 -4.72 -12.64 -11.07
N TYR A 305 -4.34 -12.50 -9.79
CA TYR A 305 -3.73 -13.62 -9.05
C TYR A 305 -4.61 -14.86 -8.90
N GLU A 306 -5.93 -14.72 -9.07
CA GLU A 306 -6.89 -15.84 -9.06
C GLU A 306 -7.12 -16.46 -10.45
N SER A 307 -6.45 -15.98 -11.49
CA SER A 307 -6.63 -16.46 -12.87
C SER A 307 -6.40 -17.97 -12.98
N ALA A 308 -7.23 -18.60 -13.81
CA ALA A 308 -7.15 -20.00 -14.21
C ALA A 308 -6.43 -20.22 -15.55
N ASP A 309 -5.83 -19.18 -16.14
CA ASP A 309 -5.11 -19.28 -17.41
C ASP A 309 -3.93 -20.26 -17.29
N PRO A 310 -3.87 -21.36 -18.05
CA PRO A 310 -2.86 -22.40 -17.89
C PRO A 310 -1.43 -21.93 -18.12
N ASP A 311 -1.23 -20.81 -18.81
CA ASP A 311 0.11 -20.30 -19.14
C ASP A 311 0.83 -19.69 -17.93
N PHE A 312 0.09 -19.14 -16.96
CA PHE A 312 0.65 -18.44 -15.81
C PHE A 312 -0.21 -18.52 -14.53
N ALA A 313 -1.25 -19.36 -14.48
CA ALA A 313 -2.02 -19.59 -13.27
C ALA A 313 -1.16 -20.24 -12.19
N PHE A 314 -1.43 -19.91 -10.93
CA PHE A 314 -0.86 -20.67 -9.82
C PHE A 314 -1.48 -22.07 -9.83
N THR A 315 -0.82 -23.07 -9.26
CA THR A 315 -1.55 -24.30 -8.94
C THR A 315 -2.61 -23.99 -7.89
N LYS A 316 -3.66 -24.82 -7.81
CA LYS A 316 -4.73 -24.63 -6.84
C LYS A 316 -4.20 -24.57 -5.39
N ASP A 317 -3.21 -25.40 -5.07
CA ASP A 317 -2.60 -25.44 -3.74
C ASP A 317 -1.76 -24.19 -3.46
N GLN A 318 -0.96 -23.74 -4.43
CA GLN A 318 -0.21 -22.48 -4.35
C GLN A 318 -1.16 -21.29 -4.11
N LEU A 319 -2.24 -21.19 -4.88
CA LEU A 319 -3.23 -20.13 -4.75
C LEU A 319 -3.94 -20.16 -3.40
N ASN A 320 -4.33 -21.35 -2.93
CA ASN A 320 -4.94 -21.49 -1.60
C ASN A 320 -3.96 -21.09 -0.49
N SER A 321 -2.68 -21.45 -0.60
CA SER A 321 -1.64 -21.03 0.35
C SER A 321 -1.48 -19.51 0.39
N ILE A 322 -1.46 -18.85 -0.78
CA ILE A 322 -1.46 -17.38 -0.87
C ILE A 322 -2.67 -16.81 -0.13
N LYS A 323 -3.88 -17.29 -0.42
CA LYS A 323 -5.12 -16.79 0.18
C LYS A 323 -5.18 -17.00 1.70
N SER A 324 -4.63 -18.09 2.22
CA SER A 324 -4.67 -18.39 3.66
C SER A 324 -3.58 -17.68 4.47
N ALA A 325 -2.45 -17.34 3.84
CA ALA A 325 -1.26 -16.87 4.56
C ALA A 325 -0.83 -15.43 4.25
N SER A 326 -1.38 -14.81 3.20
CA SER A 326 -0.97 -13.46 2.81
C SER A 326 -1.70 -12.40 3.63
N SER A 327 -1.19 -12.10 4.82
CA SER A 327 -1.58 -10.92 5.60
C SER A 327 -0.44 -9.91 5.66
N LEU A 328 -0.77 -8.61 5.64
CA LEU A 328 0.26 -7.58 5.82
C LEU A 328 0.92 -7.68 7.19
N SER A 329 0.17 -8.11 8.22
CA SER A 329 0.71 -8.43 9.55
C SER A 329 1.83 -9.48 9.49
N LYS A 330 1.63 -10.58 8.74
CA LYS A 330 2.65 -11.62 8.57
C LYS A 330 3.88 -11.09 7.85
N ILE A 331 3.68 -10.29 6.80
CA ILE A 331 4.79 -9.69 6.04
C ILE A 331 5.58 -8.74 6.96
N TYR A 332 4.92 -7.94 7.81
CA TYR A 332 5.57 -7.09 8.81
C TYR A 332 6.39 -7.91 9.82
N CYS A 333 5.80 -8.94 10.42
CA CYS A 333 6.49 -9.86 11.33
C CYS A 333 7.79 -10.40 10.72
N THR A 334 7.69 -10.91 9.50
CA THR A 334 8.78 -11.65 8.86
C THR A 334 9.93 -10.73 8.40
N ASN A 335 9.65 -9.45 8.13
CA ASN A 335 10.63 -8.54 7.52
C ASN A 335 11.12 -7.42 8.45
N PHE A 336 10.39 -7.12 9.53
CA PHE A 336 10.74 -6.07 10.49
C PHE A 336 11.09 -6.56 11.89
N GLY A 337 11.06 -7.88 12.15
CA GLY A 337 11.52 -8.44 13.42
C GLY A 337 10.60 -8.08 14.59
N LEU A 338 9.30 -8.05 14.35
CA LEU A 338 8.29 -7.90 15.40
C LEU A 338 8.08 -9.23 16.13
N ASN A 339 7.76 -9.17 17.42
CA ASN A 339 7.40 -10.35 18.23
C ASN A 339 5.90 -10.60 18.22
N GLU A 340 5.12 -9.54 18.31
CA GLU A 340 3.66 -9.55 18.36
C GLU A 340 3.12 -8.47 17.44
N ILE A 341 1.96 -8.72 16.82
CA ILE A 341 1.20 -7.78 15.99
C ILE A 341 -0.27 -8.24 15.98
N GLN A 342 -1.21 -7.35 15.69
CA GLN A 342 -2.61 -7.75 15.48
C GLN A 342 -2.81 -8.54 14.18
N ASP A 343 -3.83 -9.41 14.15
CA ASP A 343 -4.11 -10.30 13.01
C ASP A 343 -4.37 -9.53 11.71
N ASP A 344 -5.14 -8.42 11.79
CA ASP A 344 -5.38 -7.50 10.69
C ASP A 344 -4.79 -6.11 11.00
N ILE A 345 -3.67 -5.79 10.37
CA ILE A 345 -2.94 -4.53 10.60
C ILE A 345 -3.74 -3.28 10.21
N PHE A 346 -4.74 -3.39 9.32
CA PHE A 346 -5.54 -2.23 8.93
C PHE A 346 -6.59 -1.85 9.98
N LYS A 347 -6.75 -2.65 11.02
CA LYS A 347 -7.63 -2.38 12.16
C LYS A 347 -6.79 -2.16 13.41
N ILE A 348 -7.20 -1.19 14.22
CA ILE A 348 -6.51 -0.92 15.49
C ILE A 348 -6.63 -2.11 16.46
N PRO A 349 -5.64 -2.31 17.34
CA PRO A 349 -5.73 -3.35 18.36
C PRO A 349 -6.96 -3.19 19.26
N CYS A 350 -7.72 -4.26 19.41
CA CYS A 350 -8.89 -4.33 20.30
C CYS A 350 -9.16 -5.77 20.74
N SER A 351 -10.21 -6.03 21.51
CA SER A 351 -10.54 -7.40 21.96
C SER A 351 -10.82 -8.39 20.82
N LYS A 352 -11.22 -7.91 19.63
CA LYS A 352 -11.48 -8.73 18.43
C LYS A 352 -10.33 -8.72 17.42
N ASN A 353 -9.27 -7.96 17.69
CA ASN A 353 -8.08 -7.82 16.85
C ASN A 353 -6.88 -7.59 17.77
N SER A 354 -6.69 -8.47 18.75
CA SER A 354 -5.65 -8.33 19.76
C SER A 354 -4.28 -8.59 19.16
N LEU A 355 -3.24 -8.10 19.82
CA LEU A 355 -1.88 -8.52 19.47
C LEU A 355 -1.74 -10.04 19.68
N SER A 356 -1.23 -10.74 18.68
CA SER A 356 -0.91 -12.15 18.68
C SER A 356 0.58 -12.34 18.38
N TYR A 357 1.16 -13.48 18.77
CA TYR A 357 2.56 -13.73 18.47
C TYR A 357 2.77 -13.94 16.97
N CYS A 358 3.80 -13.32 16.41
CA CYS A 358 4.15 -13.43 14.99
C CYS A 358 4.36 -14.88 14.50
N ARG A 359 4.74 -15.79 15.40
CA ARG A 359 4.92 -17.21 15.11
C ARG A 359 3.60 -17.97 14.91
N ASP A 360 2.50 -17.44 15.43
CA ASP A 360 1.17 -18.06 15.35
C ASP A 360 0.42 -17.61 14.08
N LEU A 361 0.90 -16.56 13.40
CA LEU A 361 0.37 -16.11 12.12
C LEU A 361 0.72 -17.10 10.99
N PRO A 362 -0.22 -17.44 10.09
CA PRO A 362 0.03 -18.43 9.03
C PRO A 362 1.21 -18.08 8.13
N ASP A 363 1.96 -19.10 7.71
CA ASP A 363 3.08 -18.97 6.77
C ASP A 363 2.68 -19.40 5.36
N LEU A 364 3.21 -18.70 4.36
CA LEU A 364 3.14 -19.13 2.97
C LEU A 364 3.95 -20.42 2.80
N ASP A 365 3.32 -21.48 2.31
CA ASP A 365 3.98 -22.76 2.07
C ASP A 365 4.72 -22.75 0.73
N LEU A 366 6.00 -22.37 0.79
CA LEU A 366 6.87 -22.34 -0.39
C LEU A 366 7.26 -23.72 -0.93
N TYR A 367 7.05 -24.81 -0.19
CA TYR A 367 7.30 -26.15 -0.72
C TYR A 367 6.37 -26.48 -1.90
N LEU A 368 5.25 -25.79 -2.01
CA LEU A 368 4.33 -25.87 -3.15
C LEU A 368 4.96 -25.33 -4.45
N TRP A 369 6.08 -24.61 -4.39
CA TRP A 369 6.88 -24.16 -5.54
C TRP A 369 8.09 -25.04 -5.82
N LYS A 370 8.23 -26.17 -5.12
CA LYS A 370 9.33 -27.10 -5.37
C LYS A 370 9.16 -27.80 -6.71
N ASP A 371 10.14 -27.60 -7.58
CA ASP A 371 10.26 -28.22 -8.89
C ASP A 371 10.86 -29.62 -8.73
N LYS A 372 10.07 -30.64 -9.04
CA LYS A 372 10.48 -32.04 -8.90
C LYS A 372 11.61 -32.41 -9.86
N THR A 373 11.84 -31.63 -10.93
CA THR A 373 12.95 -31.88 -11.85
C THR A 373 14.28 -31.36 -11.34
N CYS A 374 14.30 -30.48 -10.33
CA CYS A 374 15.51 -30.00 -9.68
C CYS A 374 16.10 -31.05 -8.69
N ALA A 375 16.06 -32.34 -9.03
CA ALA A 375 16.68 -33.37 -8.19
C ALA A 375 18.15 -33.00 -7.92
N TRP A 376 18.59 -33.17 -6.67
CA TRP A 376 19.99 -33.08 -6.32
C TRP A 376 20.75 -34.03 -7.24
N THR A 377 21.52 -33.50 -8.19
CA THR A 377 22.62 -34.28 -8.75
C THR A 377 23.53 -34.55 -7.56
N THR A 378 23.39 -35.73 -6.96
CA THR A 378 24.50 -36.34 -6.23
C THR A 378 25.62 -36.35 -7.25
N HIS A 379 26.56 -35.41 -7.12
CA HIS A 379 27.84 -35.59 -7.78
C HIS A 379 28.28 -37.01 -7.37
N PRO A 380 28.50 -37.93 -8.33
CA PRO A 380 29.23 -39.14 -8.00
C PRO A 380 30.49 -38.64 -7.34
N SER A 381 30.87 -39.24 -6.22
CA SER A 381 32.13 -38.99 -5.53
C SER A 381 33.29 -39.18 -6.51
N GLY A 382 33.58 -38.14 -7.29
CA GLY A 382 34.73 -38.01 -8.14
C GLY A 382 35.83 -37.55 -7.23
N SER A 383 36.78 -38.44 -6.98
CA SER A 383 38.05 -38.15 -6.32
C SER A 383 38.61 -36.80 -6.78
N CYS A 384 38.72 -35.85 -5.86
CA CYS A 384 39.58 -34.68 -6.04
C CYS A 384 41.01 -35.18 -6.23
N ASN A 385 41.50 -35.15 -7.47
CA ASN A 385 42.89 -35.47 -7.83
C ASN A 385 43.62 -34.23 -8.36
N ASP A 386 43.36 -33.04 -7.82
CA ASP A 386 44.25 -31.90 -8.06
C ASP A 386 44.27 -30.91 -6.87
N PRO A 387 45.44 -30.57 -6.31
CA PRO A 387 45.54 -29.82 -5.06
C PRO A 387 45.75 -28.31 -5.26
N ILE A 388 45.11 -27.67 -6.25
CA ILE A 388 45.39 -26.25 -6.57
C ILE A 388 44.20 -25.29 -6.40
N ASP A 389 42.96 -25.75 -6.21
CA ASP A 389 41.82 -24.84 -5.97
C ASP A 389 41.00 -25.21 -4.72
N CYS A 390 41.55 -24.91 -3.54
CA CYS A 390 40.79 -24.74 -2.28
C CYS A 390 40.98 -23.32 -1.75
#